data_AF-A0A379SLQ3-F1
#
_entry.id   AF-A0A379SLQ3-F1
#
_cell.length_a   1.000
_cell.length_b   1.000
_cell.length_c   1.000
_cell.angle_alpha   90.00
_cell.angle_beta   90.00
_cell.angle_gamma   90.00
#
_symmetry.space_group_name_H-M   'P 1'
#
loop_
_entity.id
_entity.type
_entity.pdbx_description
1 polymer ?
#
loop_
_entity_poly.entity_id
_entity_poly.type
_entity_poly.pdbx_seq_one_letter_code
_entity_poly.pdbx_strand_id
1 'polypeptide(L)'
;MPYVSSVFRKTIDVIHKASPQQKVFILCNSPTDVARLIEGGVPIKHCNVGNMHFHEGKRQITKTVSVDEKDLDAFRRILACGATCTVQNTPDQTPVNVIELAVSA
;
A
#
# COMPACT_ATOMS: atom_id res chain seq x y z
N MET A 1 13.75 -16.73 -7.43
CA MET A 1 12.90 -15.53 -7.65
C MET A 1 11.50 -15.83 -7.16
N PRO A 2 10.91 -15.04 -6.26
CA PRO A 2 9.54 -15.29 -5.81
C PRO A 2 8.59 -15.15 -7.00
N TYR A 3 7.63 -16.06 -7.09
CA TYR A 3 6.63 -16.12 -8.15
C TYR A 3 5.71 -14.89 -8.05
N VAL A 4 5.98 -13.87 -8.85
CA VAL A 4 5.07 -12.72 -9.01
C VAL A 4 3.86 -13.24 -9.79
N SER A 5 2.66 -13.16 -9.21
CA SER A 5 1.43 -13.63 -9.86
C SER A 5 1.28 -13.00 -11.25
N SER A 6 0.61 -13.69 -12.17
CA SER A 6 0.41 -13.23 -13.55
C SER A 6 -0.20 -11.82 -13.64
N VAL A 7 -1.04 -11.45 -12.67
CA VAL A 7 -1.70 -10.14 -12.60
C VAL A 7 -0.70 -9.02 -12.30
N PHE A 8 0.16 -9.17 -11.29
CA PHE A 8 1.16 -8.15 -10.95
C PHE A 8 2.17 -7.96 -12.07
N ARG A 9 2.66 -9.07 -12.66
CA ARG A 9 3.58 -9.02 -13.79
C ARG A 9 2.96 -8.26 -14.97
N LYS A 10 1.70 -8.55 -15.30
CA LYS A 10 1.03 -7.85 -16.39
C LYS A 10 0.95 -6.34 -16.16
N THR A 11 0.60 -5.90 -14.94
CA THR A 11 0.56 -4.48 -14.60
C THR A 11 1.94 -3.84 -14.72
N ILE A 12 2.98 -4.46 -14.18
CA ILE A 12 4.37 -4.00 -14.27
C ILE A 12 4.79 -3.81 -15.74
N ASP A 13 4.51 -4.78 -16.60
CA ASP A 13 4.93 -4.76 -18.01
C ASP A 13 4.23 -3.68 -18.85
N VAL A 14 3.02 -3.26 -18.46
CA VAL A 14 2.19 -2.38 -19.30
C VAL A 14 1.99 -0.98 -18.73
N ILE A 15 2.24 -0.74 -17.44
CA ILE A 15 1.91 0.55 -16.81
C ILE A 15 2.64 1.73 -17.49
N HIS A 16 3.87 1.50 -17.95
CA HIS A 16 4.66 2.52 -18.64
C HIS A 16 4.17 2.85 -20.06
N LYS A 17 3.18 2.11 -20.58
CA LYS A 17 2.52 2.39 -21.86
C LYS A 17 1.35 3.37 -21.72
N ALA A 18 0.92 3.67 -20.50
CA ALA A 18 -0.13 4.65 -20.25
C ALA A 18 0.35 6.05 -20.69
N SER A 19 -0.48 6.77 -21.44
CA SER A 19 -0.17 8.15 -21.80
C SER A 19 -0.28 9.07 -20.58
N PRO A 20 0.37 10.25 -20.59
CA PRO A 20 0.27 11.22 -19.48
C PRO A 20 -1.17 11.67 -19.17
N GLN A 21 -2.09 11.60 -20.15
CA GLN A 21 -3.51 11.94 -19.96
C GLN A 21 -4.30 10.82 -19.28
N GLN A 22 -3.80 9.57 -19.33
CA GLN A 22 -4.46 8.42 -18.72
C GLN A 22 -4.21 8.42 -17.21
N LYS A 23 -5.18 8.90 -16.44
CA LYS A 23 -5.15 8.81 -14.98
C LYS A 23 -5.49 7.39 -14.54
N VAL A 24 -4.57 6.76 -13.81
CA VAL A 24 -4.73 5.39 -13.31
C VAL A 24 -4.88 5.42 -11.79
N PHE A 25 -5.89 4.71 -11.29
CA PHE A 25 -6.06 4.44 -9.86
C PHE A 25 -5.86 2.95 -9.62
N ILE A 26 -4.95 2.60 -8.72
CA ILE A 26 -4.61 1.20 -8.42
C ILE A 26 -5.24 0.84 -7.08
N LEU A 27 -6.10 -0.19 -7.09
CA LEU A 27 -6.68 -0.76 -5.88
C LEU A 27 -5.98 -2.08 -5.56
N CYS A 28 -5.41 -2.17 -4.36
CA CYS A 28 -4.75 -3.36 -3.85
C CYS A 28 -5.47 -3.89 -2.62
N ASN A 29 -5.44 -5.20 -2.42
CA ASN A 29 -6.06 -5.85 -1.26
C ASN A 29 -5.16 -5.81 0.00
N SER A 30 -3.85 -5.62 -0.17
CA SER A 30 -2.89 -5.61 0.93
C SER A 30 -1.70 -4.69 0.65
N PRO A 31 -1.02 -4.18 1.69
CA PRO A 31 0.22 -3.43 1.51
C PRO A 31 1.34 -4.28 0.91
N THR A 32 1.31 -5.61 1.11
CA THR A 32 2.26 -6.53 0.48
C THR A 32 2.20 -6.45 -1.05
N ASP A 33 1.00 -6.31 -1.61
CA ASP A 33 0.81 -6.21 -3.06
C ASP A 33 1.26 -4.86 -3.59
N VAL A 34 1.06 -3.78 -2.83
CA VAL A 34 1.60 -2.45 -3.15
C VAL A 34 3.12 -2.48 -3.17
N ALA A 35 3.76 -3.08 -2.15
CA ALA A 35 5.22 -3.22 -2.10
C ALA A 35 5.76 -3.98 -3.33
N ARG A 36 5.11 -5.09 -3.72
CA ARG A 36 5.49 -5.86 -4.91
C ARG A 36 5.40 -5.06 -6.20
N LEU A 37 4.37 -4.23 -6.36
CA LEU A 37 4.21 -3.38 -7.55
C LEU A 37 5.32 -2.32 -7.60
N ILE A 38 5.62 -1.66 -6.48
CA ILE A 38 6.65 -0.62 -6.40
C ILE A 38 8.03 -1.20 -6.67
N GLU A 39 8.39 -2.32 -6.03
CA GLU A 39 9.65 -3.04 -6.27
C GLU A 39 9.76 -3.55 -7.71
N GLY A 40 8.62 -3.84 -8.33
CA GLY A 40 8.52 -4.19 -9.75
C GLY A 40 8.66 -3.01 -10.71
N GLY A 41 8.80 -1.78 -10.22
CA GLY A 41 9.00 -0.57 -11.04
C GLY A 41 7.74 0.23 -11.34
N VAL A 42 6.58 -0.13 -10.77
CA VAL A 42 5.36 0.67 -10.92
C VAL A 42 5.54 2.01 -10.17
N PRO A 43 5.33 3.17 -10.82
CA PRO A 43 5.69 4.48 -10.27
C PRO A 43 4.66 5.01 -9.25
N ILE A 44 4.44 4.27 -8.16
CA ILE A 44 3.55 4.67 -7.05
C ILE A 44 4.37 5.46 -6.03
N LYS A 45 3.97 6.71 -5.78
CA LYS A 45 4.65 7.61 -4.81
C LYS A 45 3.94 7.70 -3.46
N HIS A 46 2.65 7.37 -3.44
CA HIS A 46 1.80 7.45 -2.27
C HIS A 46 0.79 6.31 -2.27
N CYS A 47 0.61 5.69 -1.12
CA CYS A 47 -0.38 4.66 -0.87
C CYS A 47 -1.35 5.16 0.22
N ASN A 48 -2.63 5.20 -0.12
CA ASN A 48 -3.68 5.44 0.87
C ASN A 48 -4.26 4.12 1.38
N VAL A 49 -4.32 3.97 2.70
CA VAL A 49 -4.95 2.84 3.40
C VAL A 49 -6.32 3.30 3.90
N GLY A 50 -7.38 2.80 3.27
CA GLY A 50 -8.76 3.08 3.70
C GLY A 50 -9.22 2.14 4.81
N ASN A 51 -9.26 0.85 4.48
CA ASN A 51 -9.81 -0.18 5.37
C ASN A 51 -8.95 -1.46 5.33
N MET A 52 -8.53 -1.91 6.51
CA MET A 52 -7.91 -3.20 6.76
C MET A 52 -8.55 -3.80 8.01
N HIS A 53 -9.46 -4.75 7.82
CA HIS A 53 -10.25 -5.32 8.91
C HIS A 53 -9.40 -6.02 9.97
N PHE A 54 -9.93 -6.06 11.19
CA PHE A 54 -9.37 -6.86 12.27
C PHE A 54 -9.54 -8.36 11.98
N HIS A 55 -8.51 -9.12 12.30
CA HIS A 55 -8.52 -10.58 12.36
C HIS A 55 -7.63 -10.97 13.55
N GLU A 56 -7.77 -12.19 14.05
CA GLU A 56 -6.91 -12.70 15.12
C GLU A 56 -5.43 -12.57 14.75
N GLY A 57 -4.61 -12.05 15.67
CA GLY A 57 -3.19 -11.77 15.44
C GLY A 57 -2.87 -10.38 14.88
N LYS A 58 -3.88 -9.58 14.50
CA LYS A 58 -3.69 -8.17 14.13
C LYS A 58 -3.88 -7.24 15.33
N ARG A 59 -3.12 -6.15 15.36
CA ARG A 59 -3.31 -5.03 16.29
C ARG A 59 -4.02 -3.88 15.58
N GLN A 60 -5.02 -3.32 16.25
CA GLN A 60 -5.76 -2.18 15.72
C GLN A 60 -4.96 -0.88 15.91
N ILE A 61 -4.78 -0.11 14.83
CA ILE A 61 -4.06 1.18 14.85
C ILE A 61 -4.98 2.37 14.57
N THR A 62 -6.11 2.15 13.90
CA THR A 62 -7.21 3.11 13.77
C THR A 62 -8.56 2.38 13.79
N LYS A 63 -9.67 3.12 13.77
CA LYS A 63 -11.02 2.53 13.71
C LYS A 63 -11.22 1.56 12.53
N THR A 64 -10.55 1.81 11.40
CA THR A 64 -10.74 1.02 10.16
C THR A 64 -9.50 0.22 9.76
N VAL A 65 -8.38 0.33 10.49
CA VAL A 65 -7.11 -0.28 10.09
C VAL A 65 -6.53 -1.09 11.25
N SER A 66 -6.35 -2.39 11.01
CA SER A 66 -5.62 -3.32 11.85
C SER A 66 -4.48 -3.96 11.07
N VAL A 67 -3.32 -4.10 11.70
CA VAL A 67 -2.08 -4.54 11.07
C VAL A 67 -1.41 -5.66 11.87
N ASP A 68 -0.70 -6.53 11.18
CA ASP A 68 0.26 -7.47 11.77
C ASP A 68 1.70 -7.12 11.34
N GLU A 69 2.69 -7.90 11.79
CA GLU A 69 4.10 -7.67 11.41
C GLU A 69 4.33 -7.76 9.90
N LYS A 70 3.59 -8.61 9.18
CA LYS A 70 3.72 -8.74 7.73
C LYS A 70 3.24 -7.47 7.01
N ASP A 71 2.16 -6.87 7.50
CA ASP A 71 1.68 -5.58 7.00
C ASP A 71 2.70 -4.47 7.29
N LEU A 72 3.26 -4.43 8.49
CA LEU A 72 4.28 -3.46 8.88
C LEU A 72 5.56 -3.59 8.04
N ASP A 73 6.02 -4.81 7.79
CA ASP A 73 7.14 -5.09 6.90
C ASP A 73 6.88 -4.62 5.47
N ALA A 74 5.65 -4.79 4.97
CA ALA A 74 5.27 -4.27 3.67
C ALA A 74 5.30 -2.73 3.63
N PHE A 75 4.79 -2.05 4.65
CA PHE A 75 4.87 -0.59 4.74
C PHE A 75 6.32 -0.09 4.81
N ARG A 76 7.20 -0.77 5.57
CA ARG A 76 8.63 -0.47 5.62
C ARG A 76 9.30 -0.59 4.24
N ARG A 77 8.97 -1.63 3.47
CA ARG A 77 9.48 -1.81 2.09
C ARG A 77 9.01 -0.71 1.14
N ILE A 78 7.74 -0.31 1.23
CA ILE A 78 7.20 0.81 0.45
C ILE A 78 7.98 2.11 0.75
N LEU A 79 8.24 2.39 2.03
CA LEU A 79 9.02 3.54 2.47
C LEU A 79 10.47 3.49 2.00
N ALA A 80 11.10 2.31 2.03
CA ALA A 80 12.47 2.11 1.53
C ALA A 80 12.59 2.39 0.02
N CYS A 81 11.51 2.23 -0.74
CA CYS A 81 11.42 2.64 -2.15
C CYS A 81 11.08 4.11 -2.36
N GLY A 82 10.96 4.92 -1.29
CA GLY A 82 10.68 6.36 -1.35
C GLY A 82 9.20 6.73 -1.50
N ALA A 83 8.28 5.78 -1.30
CA ALA A 83 6.84 6.03 -1.34
C ALA A 83 6.26 6.18 0.07
N THR A 84 5.26 7.04 0.24
CA THR A 84 4.62 7.29 1.54
C THR A 84 3.35 6.48 1.72
N CYS A 85 3.00 6.17 2.98
CA CYS A 85 1.78 5.44 3.32
C CYS A 85 0.97 6.23 4.37
N THR A 86 -0.30 6.49 4.09
CA THR A 86 -1.19 7.20 5.02
C THR A 86 -2.49 6.43 5.25
N VAL A 87 -3.11 6.64 6.42
CA VAL A 87 -4.51 6.27 6.66
C VAL A 87 -5.38 7.50 6.41
N GLN A 88 -6.34 7.38 5.50
CA GLN A 88 -7.36 8.38 5.21
C GLN A 88 -8.60 7.69 4.64
N ASN A 89 -9.71 7.69 5.38
CA ASN A 89 -10.92 6.97 4.97
C ASN A 89 -11.80 7.81 4.02
N THR A 90 -11.83 9.12 4.24
CA THR A 90 -12.58 10.08 3.41
C THR A 90 -11.73 11.31 3.09
N PRO A 91 -11.97 12.00 1.95
CA PRO A 91 -11.12 13.12 1.52
C PRO A 91 -11.06 14.31 2.50
N ASP A 92 -12.07 14.47 3.35
CA ASP A 92 -12.17 15.51 4.38
C ASP A 92 -11.31 15.24 5.62
N GLN A 93 -10.85 14.00 5.82
CA GLN A 93 -9.98 13.65 6.93
C GLN A 93 -8.53 14.03 6.64
N THR A 94 -7.83 14.53 7.65
CA THR A 94 -6.38 14.72 7.56
C THR A 94 -5.70 13.35 7.42
N PRO A 95 -4.90 13.11 6.36
CA PRO A 95 -4.13 11.88 6.24
C PRO A 95 -3.09 11.78 7.35
N VAL A 96 -2.97 10.60 7.97
CA VAL A 96 -1.98 10.35 9.04
C VAL A 96 -1.02 9.25 8.60
N ASN A 97 0.27 9.38 8.91
CA ASN A 97 1.29 8.40 8.54
C ASN A 97 1.02 7.04 9.22
N VAL A 98 1.03 5.96 8.43
CA VAL A 98 0.76 4.60 8.93
C VAL A 98 1.76 4.14 9.99
N ILE A 99 3.05 4.49 9.85
CA ILE A 99 4.09 4.08 10.81
C ILE A 99 3.95 4.82 12.14
N GLU A 100 3.62 6.12 12.11
CA GLU A 100 3.37 6.90 13.32
C GLU A 100 2.19 6.32 14.13
N LEU A 101 1.12 5.93 13.43
CA LEU A 101 -0.03 5.24 14.03
C LEU A 101 0.37 3.89 14.63
N ALA A 102 1.24 3.13 13.97
CA ALA A 102 1.68 1.82 14.45
C ALA A 102 2.62 1.89 15.66
N VAL A 103 3.41 2.94 15.82
CA VAL A 103 4.29 3.12 16.99
C VAL A 103 3.51 3.59 18.22
N SER A 104 2.38 4.28 18.00
CA SER A 104 1.58 4.89 19.06
C SER A 104 0.43 4.01 19.60
N ALA A 105 0.12 2.91 18.89
CA ALA A 105 -0.80 1.86 19.32
C ALA A 105 -0.07 0.78 20.14
#